data_AF-A0A436GMR9-F1
#
_entry.id   AF-A0A436GMR9-F1
#
_cell.length_a   1.000
_cell.length_b   1.000
_cell.length_c   1.000
_cell.angle_alpha   90.00
_cell.angle_beta   90.00
_cell.angle_gamma   90.00
#
_symmetry.space_group_name_H-M   'P 1'
#
loop_
_entity.id
_entity.type
_entity.pdbx_description
1 polymer ?
#
loop_
_entity_poly.entity_id
_entity_poly.type
_entity_poly.pdbx_seq_one_letter_code
_entity_poly.pdbx_strand_id
1 'polypeptide(L)'
;SILWAGTGDSQKFLIIFIGTFFQQVLMIMDNVKRVPADFIGLGRTLGLPDRKILTRIVVPSALPGIWDTLRISLGWAWTWLVLAELVAATSGLGYRITVSQRYFQTNTIIGYILLLGLLGLITDQVMKALEKVLFKQEGRSQ
;
A
#
# COMPACT_ATOMS: atom_id res chain seq x y z
N SER A 1 -15.65 14.61 -18.14
CA SER A 1 -14.45 14.59 -18.99
C SER A 1 -13.87 13.19 -19.02
N ILE A 2 -14.35 12.39 -19.97
CA ILE A 2 -14.11 10.93 -20.13
C ILE A 2 -13.16 10.64 -21.31
N LEU A 3 -12.65 11.68 -21.98
CA LEU A 3 -12.01 11.56 -23.31
C LEU A 3 -10.49 11.35 -23.30
N TRP A 4 -9.80 11.43 -22.15
CA TRP A 4 -8.32 11.36 -22.14
C TRP A 4 -7.75 10.04 -21.55
N ALA A 5 -8.46 9.40 -20.63
CA ALA A 5 -8.09 8.10 -20.07
C ALA A 5 -8.97 7.03 -20.71
N GLY A 6 -8.53 6.47 -21.84
CA GLY A 6 -9.29 5.45 -22.56
C GLY A 6 -9.70 4.29 -21.64
N THR A 7 -10.96 3.86 -21.77
CA THR A 7 -11.60 2.75 -21.03
C THR A 7 -11.68 2.92 -19.50
N GLY A 8 -12.87 2.64 -18.94
CA GLY A 8 -13.21 2.90 -17.53
C GLY A 8 -12.31 2.26 -16.47
N ASP A 9 -11.46 1.30 -16.83
CA ASP A 9 -10.49 0.70 -15.91
C ASP A 9 -9.26 1.58 -15.65
N SER A 10 -8.76 2.33 -16.66
CA SER A 10 -7.59 3.20 -16.48
C SER A 10 -7.88 4.39 -15.56
N GLN A 11 -9.12 4.89 -15.59
CA GLN A 11 -9.59 5.96 -14.71
C GLN A 11 -9.61 5.54 -13.23
N LYS A 12 -9.96 4.28 -12.93
CA LYS A 12 -9.95 3.73 -11.56
C LYS A 12 -8.52 3.73 -11.00
N PHE A 13 -7.56 3.28 -11.80
CA PHE A 13 -6.15 3.27 -11.42
C PHE A 13 -5.64 4.69 -11.14
N LEU A 14 -5.99 5.68 -11.95
CA LEU A 14 -5.58 7.07 -11.73
C LEU A 14 -6.10 7.65 -10.42
N ILE A 15 -7.36 7.38 -10.06
CA ILE A 15 -7.95 7.86 -8.79
C ILE A 15 -7.24 7.22 -7.59
N ILE A 16 -7.02 5.90 -7.64
CA ILE A 16 -6.29 5.18 -6.58
C ILE A 16 -4.84 5.69 -6.50
N PHE A 17 -4.18 5.89 -7.63
CA PHE A 17 -2.81 6.38 -7.69
C PHE A 17 -2.69 7.77 -7.07
N ILE A 18 -3.53 8.73 -7.49
CA ILE A 18 -3.51 10.08 -6.94
C ILE A 18 -3.85 10.08 -5.43
N GLY A 19 -4.83 9.28 -5.00
CA GLY A 19 -5.24 9.20 -3.60
C GLY A 19 -4.19 8.59 -2.68
N THR A 20 -3.37 7.65 -3.19
CA THR A 20 -2.40 6.92 -2.37
C THR A 20 -0.97 7.45 -2.52
N PHE A 21 -0.60 7.99 -3.68
CA PHE A 21 0.78 8.38 -3.98
C PHE A 21 1.34 9.43 -3.02
N PHE A 22 0.60 10.51 -2.79
CA PHE A 22 1.08 11.59 -1.91
C PHE A 22 1.28 11.11 -0.47
N GLN A 23 0.34 10.33 0.05
CA GLN A 23 0.45 9.75 1.39
C GLN A 23 1.64 8.77 1.47
N GLN A 24 1.82 7.93 0.46
CA GLN A 24 2.92 6.96 0.42
C GLN A 24 4.29 7.62 0.46
N VAL A 25 4.48 8.70 -0.31
CA VAL A 25 5.75 9.45 -0.33
C VAL A 25 6.06 10.01 1.06
N LEU A 26 5.07 10.57 1.76
CA LEU A 26 5.26 11.11 3.11
C LEU A 26 5.63 10.02 4.11
N MET A 27 4.96 8.86 4.05
CA MET A 27 5.23 7.76 4.95
C MET A 27 6.63 7.16 4.71
N ILE A 28 7.06 7.00 3.46
CA ILE A 28 8.42 6.53 3.13
C ILE A 28 9.46 7.53 3.64
N MET A 29 9.22 8.84 3.46
CA MET A 29 10.12 9.87 3.96
C MET A 29 10.29 9.83 5.48
N ASP A 30 9.21 9.56 6.24
CA ASP A 30 9.29 9.42 7.71
C ASP A 30 10.20 8.24 8.11
N ASN A 31 10.12 7.11 7.41
CA ASN A 31 10.99 5.96 7.68
C ASN A 31 12.47 6.26 7.43
N VAL A 32 12.78 6.98 6.35
CA VAL A 32 14.16 7.37 6.05
C VAL A 32 14.69 8.33 7.13
N LYS A 33 13.85 9.23 7.64
CA LYS A 33 14.24 10.17 8.72
C LYS A 33 14.45 9.50 10.07
N ARG A 34 13.84 8.34 10.32
CA ARG A 34 14.00 7.56 11.56
C ARG A 34 15.34 6.84 11.67
N VAL A 35 16.15 6.79 10.60
CA VAL A 35 17.48 6.17 10.66
C VAL A 35 18.39 6.97 11.60
N PRO A 36 19.02 6.33 12.61
CA PRO A 36 19.91 7.01 13.55
C PRO A 36 21.03 7.78 12.86
N ALA A 37 21.24 9.03 13.28
CA ALA A 37 22.28 9.90 12.73
C ALA A 37 23.70 9.33 12.94
N ASP A 38 23.89 8.47 13.94
CA ASP A 38 25.16 7.80 14.22
C ASP A 38 25.66 6.95 13.05
N PHE A 39 24.75 6.30 12.32
CA PHE A 39 25.11 5.53 11.12
C PHE A 39 25.64 6.43 9.99
N ILE A 40 25.11 7.64 9.87
CA ILE A 40 25.57 8.64 8.90
C ILE A 40 26.93 9.19 9.34
N GLY A 41 27.10 9.43 10.64
CA GLY A 41 28.37 9.85 11.25
C GLY A 41 29.50 8.85 10.98
N LEU A 42 29.27 7.57 11.22
CA LEU A 42 30.24 6.49 10.96
C LEU A 42 30.65 6.42 9.48
N GLY A 43 29.69 6.56 8.57
CA GLY A 43 29.97 6.59 7.13
C GLY A 43 30.85 7.78 6.72
N ARG A 44 30.64 8.95 7.34
CA ARG A 44 31.47 10.14 7.12
C ARG A 44 32.87 9.99 7.72
N THR A 45 33.02 9.39 8.90
CA THR A 45 34.34 9.13 9.51
C THR A 45 35.18 8.16 8.68
N LEU A 46 34.52 7.22 7.99
CA LEU A 46 35.16 6.30 7.04
C LEU A 46 35.45 6.94 5.67
N GLY A 47 35.17 8.23 5.48
CA GLY A 47 35.43 8.96 4.23
C GLY A 47 34.53 8.53 3.05
N LEU A 48 33.36 7.93 3.32
CA LEU A 48 32.44 7.52 2.26
C LEU A 48 31.75 8.76 1.64
N PRO A 49 31.56 8.79 0.31
CA PRO A 49 30.76 9.82 -0.34
C PRO A 49 29.26 9.65 0.02
N ASP A 50 28.52 10.76 0.07
CA ASP A 50 27.10 10.79 0.49
C ASP A 50 26.22 9.78 -0.25
N ARG A 51 26.48 9.53 -1.54
CA ARG A 51 25.74 8.54 -2.34
C ARG A 51 25.97 7.10 -1.84
N LYS A 52 27.17 6.76 -1.36
CA LYS A 52 27.47 5.45 -0.76
C LYS A 52 26.89 5.33 0.64
N ILE A 53 26.88 6.41 1.42
CA ILE A 53 26.23 6.45 2.73
C ILE A 53 24.73 6.20 2.56
N LEU A 54 24.08 6.89 1.61
CA LEU A 54 22.66 6.70 1.32
C LEU A 54 22.35 5.24 0.92
N THR A 55 23.03 4.71 -0.09
CA THR A 55 22.69 3.39 -0.66
C THR A 55 23.12 2.20 0.18
N ARG A 56 24.21 2.31 0.95
CA ARG A 56 24.82 1.16 1.65
C ARG A 56 24.59 1.15 3.16
N ILE A 57 24.15 2.27 3.73
CA ILE A 57 23.89 2.42 5.16
C ILE A 57 22.42 2.79 5.38
N VAL A 58 21.98 3.92 4.81
CA VAL A 58 20.62 4.45 5.06
C VAL A 58 19.54 3.56 4.45
N VAL A 59 19.65 3.20 3.17
CA VAL A 59 18.67 2.34 2.47
C VAL A 59 18.47 0.99 3.17
N PRO A 60 19.51 0.17 3.43
CA PRO A 60 19.31 -1.12 4.10
C PRO A 60 18.82 -0.97 5.55
N SER A 61 19.23 0.08 6.27
CA SER A 61 18.75 0.34 7.64
C SER A 61 17.29 0.80 7.68
N ALA A 62 16.84 1.57 6.69
CA ALA A 62 15.46 2.02 6.57
C ALA A 62 14.53 0.96 5.96
N LEU A 63 15.08 -0.04 5.26
CA LEU A 63 14.31 -1.03 4.51
C LEU A 63 13.26 -1.78 5.36
N PRO A 64 13.56 -2.22 6.59
CA PRO A 64 12.57 -2.86 7.45
C PRO A 64 11.41 -1.91 7.81
N GLY A 65 11.71 -0.65 8.17
CA GLY A 65 10.68 0.35 8.49
C GLY A 65 9.83 0.73 7.27
N ILE A 66 10.46 0.85 6.08
CA ILE A 66 9.76 1.05 4.82
C ILE A 66 8.81 -0.12 4.54
N TRP A 67 9.22 -1.35 4.85
CA TRP A 67 8.37 -2.53 4.67
C TRP A 67 7.16 -2.53 5.61
N ASP A 68 7.36 -2.24 6.90
CA ASP A 68 6.26 -2.11 7.86
C ASP A 68 5.25 -1.05 7.41
N THR A 69 5.77 0.05 6.89
CA THR A 69 4.96 1.15 6.39
C THR A 69 4.22 0.80 5.11
N LEU A 70 4.87 0.09 4.18
CA LEU A 70 4.21 -0.46 3.00
C LEU A 70 3.07 -1.39 3.40
N ARG A 71 3.26 -2.24 4.41
CA ARG A 71 2.20 -3.10 4.93
C ARG A 71 1.00 -2.32 5.48
N ILE A 72 1.26 -1.29 6.31
CA ILE A 72 0.18 -0.42 6.82
C ILE A 72 -0.52 0.28 5.64
N SER A 73 0.24 0.76 4.66
CA SER A 73 -0.29 1.46 3.50
C SER A 73 -1.17 0.58 2.62
N LEU A 74 -0.95 -0.74 2.59
CA LEU A 74 -1.76 -1.69 1.82
C LEU A 74 -3.16 -1.84 2.42
N GLY A 75 -3.28 -1.83 3.74
CA GLY A 75 -4.58 -1.76 4.41
C GLY A 75 -5.33 -0.47 4.04
N TRP A 76 -4.61 0.64 3.88
CA TRP A 76 -5.20 1.91 3.43
C TRP A 76 -5.55 1.89 1.94
N ALA A 77 -4.69 1.33 1.10
CA ALA A 77 -4.94 1.16 -0.33
C ALA A 77 -6.18 0.30 -0.58
N TRP A 78 -6.44 -0.69 0.28
CA TRP A 78 -7.66 -1.48 0.23
C TRP A 78 -8.92 -0.63 0.42
N THR A 79 -8.93 0.29 1.38
CA THR A 79 -10.05 1.23 1.58
C THR A 79 -10.26 2.12 0.36
N TRP A 80 -9.17 2.61 -0.24
CA TRP A 80 -9.24 3.41 -1.47
C TRP A 80 -9.72 2.62 -2.68
N LEU A 81 -9.36 1.34 -2.81
CA LEU A 81 -9.86 0.44 -3.84
C LEU A 81 -11.39 0.29 -3.72
N VAL A 82 -11.89 0.02 -2.52
CA VAL A 82 -13.34 -0.13 -2.27
C VAL A 82 -14.08 1.17 -2.60
N LEU A 83 -13.56 2.32 -2.18
CA LEU A 83 -14.15 3.62 -2.54
C LEU A 83 -14.16 3.86 -4.04
N ALA A 84 -13.06 3.53 -4.74
CA ALA A 84 -12.99 3.66 -6.19
C ALA A 84 -14.00 2.74 -6.90
N GLU A 85 -14.19 1.51 -6.40
CA GLU A 85 -15.21 0.61 -6.92
C GLU A 85 -16.65 1.11 -6.72
N LEU A 86 -16.93 1.77 -5.60
CA LEU A 86 -18.27 2.29 -5.30
C LEU A 86 -18.61 3.55 -6.11
N VAL A 87 -17.62 4.42 -6.36
CA VAL A 87 -17.85 5.74 -6.99
C VAL A 87 -17.72 5.69 -8.50
N ALA A 88 -16.72 4.99 -9.03
CA ALA A 88 -16.30 5.13 -10.42
C ALA A 88 -16.46 3.84 -11.24
N ALA A 89 -16.75 2.70 -10.62
CA ALA A 89 -16.79 1.45 -11.36
C ALA A 89 -18.12 1.21 -12.07
N THR A 90 -18.02 0.99 -13.36
CA THR A 90 -19.10 0.45 -14.22
C THR A 90 -19.17 -1.08 -14.17
N SER A 91 -18.21 -1.72 -13.49
CA SER A 91 -18.05 -3.16 -13.34
C SER A 91 -17.19 -3.44 -12.09
N GLY A 92 -17.58 -4.40 -11.24
CA GLY A 92 -16.88 -4.74 -9.99
C GLY A 92 -17.81 -5.24 -8.89
N LEU A 93 -17.24 -5.62 -7.75
CA LEU A 93 -18.02 -6.06 -6.58
C LEU A 93 -18.74 -4.88 -5.92
N GLY A 94 -18.06 -3.72 -5.79
CA GLY A 94 -18.67 -2.48 -5.32
C GLY A 94 -19.85 -2.03 -6.20
N TYR A 95 -19.70 -2.08 -7.53
CA TYR A 95 -20.79 -1.78 -8.46
C TYR A 95 -22.00 -2.70 -8.27
N ARG A 96 -21.77 -4.01 -8.07
CA ARG A 96 -22.83 -4.98 -7.82
C ARG A 96 -23.59 -4.71 -6.52
N ILE A 97 -22.93 -4.20 -5.49
CA ILE A 97 -23.59 -3.71 -4.27
C ILE A 97 -24.55 -2.57 -4.60
N THR A 98 -24.08 -1.56 -5.35
CA THR A 98 -24.91 -0.41 -5.75
C THR A 98 -26.11 -0.82 -6.60
N VAL A 99 -25.95 -1.81 -7.48
CA VAL A 99 -27.06 -2.37 -8.26
C VAL A 99 -28.05 -3.11 -7.35
N SER A 100 -27.58 -3.99 -6.46
CA SER A 100 -28.44 -4.72 -5.53
C SER A 100 -29.18 -3.81 -4.55
N GLN A 101 -28.60 -2.65 -4.20
CA GLN A 101 -29.29 -1.59 -3.42
C GLN A 101 -30.52 -1.05 -4.15
N ARG A 102 -30.44 -0.85 -5.47
CA ARG A 102 -31.59 -0.37 -6.27
C ARG A 102 -32.75 -1.37 -6.30
N TYR A 103 -32.45 -2.66 -6.16
CA TYR A 103 -33.45 -3.73 -6.12
C TYR A 103 -33.83 -4.15 -4.68
N PHE A 104 -33.37 -3.42 -3.66
CA PHE A 104 -33.61 -3.73 -2.23
C PHE A 104 -33.26 -5.18 -1.83
N GLN A 105 -32.27 -5.79 -2.49
CA GLN A 105 -31.84 -7.16 -2.22
C GLN A 105 -30.78 -7.21 -1.10
N THR A 106 -31.23 -7.03 0.15
CA THR A 106 -30.33 -6.94 1.32
C THR A 106 -29.46 -8.18 1.51
N ASN A 107 -29.99 -9.38 1.28
CA ASN A 107 -29.22 -10.63 1.39
C ASN A 107 -28.03 -10.64 0.42
N THR A 108 -28.23 -10.18 -0.81
CA THR A 108 -27.19 -10.11 -1.84
C THR A 108 -26.12 -9.06 -1.49
N ILE A 109 -26.54 -7.92 -0.94
CA ILE A 109 -25.63 -6.85 -0.48
C ILE A 109 -24.70 -7.37 0.62
N ILE A 110 -25.25 -8.04 1.63
CA ILE A 110 -24.46 -8.62 2.72
C ILE A 110 -23.46 -9.65 2.17
N GLY A 111 -23.88 -10.49 1.22
CA GLY A 111 -22.99 -11.44 0.54
C GLY A 111 -21.79 -10.77 -0.11
N TYR A 112 -21.98 -9.68 -0.85
CA TYR A 112 -20.87 -8.94 -1.48
C TYR A 112 -19.98 -8.22 -0.46
N ILE A 113 -20.52 -7.67 0.62
CA ILE A 113 -19.73 -7.06 1.70
C ILE A 113 -18.83 -8.11 2.36
N LEU A 114 -19.36 -9.30 2.67
CA LEU A 114 -18.57 -10.40 3.22
C LEU A 114 -17.47 -10.85 2.24
N LEU A 115 -17.77 -10.91 0.95
CA LEU A 115 -16.82 -11.31 -0.08
C LEU A 115 -15.68 -10.29 -0.24
N LEU A 116 -15.99 -9.00 -0.19
CA LEU A 116 -14.98 -7.92 -0.12
C LEU A 116 -14.13 -8.04 1.14
N GLY A 117 -14.75 -8.26 2.30
CA GLY A 117 -14.02 -8.47 3.56
C GLY A 117 -13.05 -9.67 3.46
N LEU A 118 -13.50 -10.77 2.88
CA LEU A 118 -12.68 -11.97 2.67
C LEU A 118 -11.50 -11.71 1.72
N LEU A 119 -11.72 -11.00 0.61
CA LEU A 119 -10.64 -10.63 -0.31
C LEU A 119 -9.61 -9.71 0.35
N GLY A 120 -10.06 -8.76 1.17
CA GLY A 120 -9.18 -7.92 1.97
C GLY A 120 -8.32 -8.75 2.93
N LEU A 121 -8.94 -9.69 3.65
CA LEU A 121 -8.22 -10.60 4.55
C LEU A 121 -7.23 -11.50 3.83
N ILE A 122 -7.58 -12.04 2.66
CA ILE A 122 -6.68 -12.84 1.83
C ILE A 122 -5.48 -12.00 1.41
N THR A 123 -5.71 -10.76 0.97
CA THR A 123 -4.64 -9.85 0.54
C THR A 123 -3.71 -9.50 1.69
N ASP A 124 -4.25 -9.21 2.88
CA ASP A 124 -3.45 -8.95 4.09
C ASP A 124 -2.61 -10.18 4.49
N GLN A 125 -3.20 -11.38 4.45
CA GLN A 125 -2.50 -12.63 4.77
C GLN A 125 -1.39 -12.95 3.77
N VAL A 126 -1.62 -12.73 2.46
CA VAL A 126 -0.59 -12.88 1.42
C VAL A 126 0.57 -11.93 1.69
N MET A 127 0.28 -10.68 2.04
CA MET A 127 1.32 -9.69 2.35
C MET A 127 2.11 -10.05 3.60
N LYS A 128 1.44 -10.53 4.66
CA LYS A 128 2.10 -11.04 5.86
C LYS A 128 2.97 -12.26 5.57
N ALA A 129 2.55 -13.13 4.65
CA ALA A 129 3.36 -14.27 4.22
C ALA A 129 4.60 -13.80 3.43
N LEU A 130 4.44 -12.84 2.52
CA LEU A 130 5.54 -12.25 1.75
C LEU A 130 6.57 -11.56 2.64
N GLU A 131 6.13 -10.82 3.66
CA GLU A 131 7.00 -10.24 4.69
C GLU A 131 7.85 -11.32 5.37
N LYS A 132 7.22 -12.42 5.79
CA LYS A 132 7.91 -13.51 6.49
C LYS A 132 8.92 -14.25 5.60
N VAL A 133 8.70 -14.26 4.29
CA VAL A 133 9.62 -14.84 3.30
C VAL A 133 10.78 -13.90 3.01
N LEU A 134 10.50 -12.59 2.86
CA LEU A 134 11.51 -11.59 2.50
C LEU A 134 12.41 -11.19 3.68
N PHE A 135 11.87 -11.08 4.89
CA PHE A 135 12.59 -10.66 6.11
C PHE A 135 12.88 -11.81 7.08
N LYS A 136 12.94 -13.04 6.58
CA LYS A 136 13.21 -14.26 7.38
C LYS A 136 14.52 -14.19 8.20
N GLN A 137 15.43 -13.26 7.92
CA GLN A 137 16.76 -13.19 8.57
C GLN A 137 16.88 -12.17 9.72
N GLU A 138 15.95 -11.23 9.91
CA GLU A 138 16.07 -10.20 10.97
C GLU A 138 15.68 -10.72 12.38
N GLY A 139 14.91 -11.81 12.45
CA GLY A 139 14.44 -12.40 13.72
C GLY A 139 15.51 -13.13 14.55
N ARG A 140 16.80 -12.95 14.25
CA ARG A 140 17.92 -13.57 14.97
C ARG A 140 18.77 -12.60 15.79
N SER A 141 18.41 -11.31 15.84
CA SER A 141 19.18 -10.30 16.59
C SER A 141 18.32 -9.39 17.47
N GLN A 142 17.28 -9.94 18.09
CA GLN A 142 16.79 -9.43 19.39
C GLN A 142 17.11 -10.45 20.47
#